data_AF-X0WIG7-F1
#
_entry.id   AF-X0WIG7-F1
#
_cell.length_a   1.000
_cell.length_b   1.000
_cell.length_c   1.000
_cell.angle_alpha   90.00
_cell.angle_beta   90.00
_cell.angle_gamma   90.00
#
_symmetry.space_group_name_H-M   'P 1'
#
loop_
_entity.id
_entity.type
_entity.pdbx_description
1 polymer ?
#
loop_
_entity_poly.entity_id
_entity_poly.type
_entity_poly.pdbx_seq_one_letter_code
_entity_poly.pdbx_strand_id
1 'polypeptide(L)'
;MMLGVNVIIVDPENEYEMLSEATGGSYFKISLSSVSHINPFDLPIPREDEKPEDILRSNIINLVGLMRLMLGGLTPEEDAIMDRALTETYAAKDITPSSDFSKIEPPLMSDLETVLEGMEGADSLLKRVRKFSKGTYANFFNQPSNVKMDNNLVVFGIRDMEEGLRPIAMYIIMRYIWNKIRSELKKRIFVVDEAWWLMKSEDGASFLFG
;
A
#
# COMPACT_ATOMS: atom_id res chain seq x y z
N MET A 1 -2.93 25.01 10.66
CA MET A 1 -3.78 24.09 11.46
C MET A 1 -4.90 24.80 12.26
N MET A 2 -5.53 25.86 11.75
CA MET A 2 -6.49 26.68 12.53
C MET A 2 -7.98 26.30 12.32
N LEU A 3 -8.29 25.30 11.49
CA LEU A 3 -9.67 24.95 11.09
C LEU A 3 -10.06 23.48 11.37
N GLY A 4 -9.24 22.71 12.09
CA GLY A 4 -9.51 21.29 12.36
C GLY A 4 -9.44 20.36 11.13
N VAL A 5 -8.83 20.83 10.04
CA VAL A 5 -8.62 20.08 8.79
C VAL A 5 -7.26 19.41 8.83
N ASN A 6 -7.21 18.10 8.53
CA ASN A 6 -5.95 17.39 8.34
C ASN A 6 -5.44 17.58 6.91
N VAL A 7 -4.16 17.85 6.75
CA VAL A 7 -3.49 17.96 5.46
C VAL A 7 -2.56 16.75 5.30
N ILE A 8 -2.68 16.07 4.17
CA ILE A 8 -1.85 14.91 3.82
C ILE A 8 -1.19 15.22 2.49
N ILE A 9 0.13 15.07 2.41
CA ILE A 9 0.92 15.43 1.23
C ILE A 9 1.76 14.23 0.82
N VAL A 10 1.77 13.90 -0.47
CA VAL A 10 2.80 13.04 -1.09
C VAL A 10 3.78 13.96 -1.80
N ASP A 11 5.04 13.92 -1.38
CA ASP A 11 6.09 14.86 -1.77
C ASP A 11 7.27 14.12 -2.43
N PRO A 12 7.44 14.24 -3.76
CA PRO A 12 8.53 13.60 -4.49
C PRO A 12 9.86 14.37 -4.42
N GLU A 13 9.85 15.65 -4.04
CA GLU A 13 11.03 16.53 -4.13
C GLU A 13 11.56 16.98 -2.75
N ASN A 14 10.88 16.60 -1.68
CA ASN A 14 11.24 16.91 -0.29
C ASN A 14 11.10 18.40 0.07
N GLU A 15 10.16 19.10 -0.57
CA GLU A 15 9.91 20.53 -0.33
C GLU A 15 9.14 20.79 0.98
N TYR A 16 8.38 19.79 1.45
CA TYR A 16 7.45 19.94 2.57
C TYR A 16 8.03 19.46 3.92
N GLU A 17 9.27 18.96 3.96
CA GLU A 17 9.93 18.52 5.21
C GLU A 17 10.03 19.66 6.22
N MET A 18 10.64 20.78 5.83
CA MET A 18 10.79 21.96 6.70
C MET A 18 9.43 22.51 7.17
N LEU A 19 8.41 22.47 6.30
CA LEU A 19 7.06 22.90 6.67
C LEU A 19 6.44 21.96 7.71
N SER A 20 6.63 20.66 7.55
CA SER A 20 6.16 19.66 8.50
C SER A 20 6.79 19.87 9.87
N GLU A 21 8.11 20.03 9.93
CA GLU A 21 8.84 20.29 11.17
C GLU A 21 8.39 21.60 11.85
N ALA A 22 8.31 22.70 11.09
CA ALA A 22 7.96 24.01 11.61
C ALA A 22 6.52 24.08 12.18
N THR A 23 5.64 23.20 11.71
CA THR A 23 4.23 23.16 12.14
C THR A 23 3.91 22.04 13.13
N GLY A 24 4.90 21.22 13.51
CA GLY A 24 4.69 20.05 14.37
C GLY A 24 3.93 18.91 13.68
N GLY A 25 4.05 18.80 12.36
CA GLY A 25 3.53 17.70 11.56
C GLY A 25 4.38 16.43 11.66
N SER A 26 3.96 15.40 10.92
CA SER A 26 4.76 14.20 10.67
C SER A 26 5.38 14.27 9.29
N TYR A 27 6.66 13.94 9.19
CA TYR A 27 7.30 13.66 7.91
C TYR A 27 7.79 12.21 7.90
N PHE A 28 7.29 11.42 6.96
CA PHE A 28 7.67 10.03 6.76
C PHE A 28 8.51 9.92 5.50
N LYS A 29 9.80 9.67 5.69
CA LYS A 29 10.71 9.37 4.60
C LYS A 29 10.43 7.96 4.08
N ILE A 30 10.14 7.82 2.80
CA ILE A 30 9.85 6.55 2.16
C ILE A 30 10.99 6.21 1.19
N SER A 31 11.77 5.19 1.54
CA SER A 31 12.88 4.69 0.73
C SER A 31 13.19 3.23 1.09
N LEU A 32 14.01 2.57 0.27
CA LEU A 32 14.44 1.19 0.54
C LEU A 32 15.20 1.00 1.85
N SER A 33 15.86 2.05 2.35
CA SER A 33 16.63 2.03 3.61
C SER A 33 15.92 2.75 4.75
N SER A 34 14.68 3.21 4.54
CA SER A 34 13.95 3.92 5.58
C SER A 34 13.51 2.99 6.69
N VAL A 35 13.30 3.57 7.87
CA VAL A 35 12.63 2.93 9.02
C VAL A 35 11.11 3.09 8.95
N SER A 36 10.58 3.92 8.04
CA SER A 36 9.14 4.11 7.87
C SER A 36 8.62 3.14 6.81
N HIS A 37 7.67 2.31 7.22
CA HIS A 37 7.14 1.22 6.41
C HIS A 37 5.62 1.28 6.33
N ILE A 38 5.12 0.89 5.16
CA ILE A 38 3.70 0.73 4.88
C ILE A 38 3.52 -0.66 4.28
N ASN A 39 2.80 -1.51 4.99
CA ASN A 39 2.46 -2.84 4.53
C ASN A 39 1.35 -2.75 3.46
N PRO A 40 1.60 -3.21 2.21
CA PRO A 40 0.57 -3.20 1.18
C PRO A 40 -0.62 -4.12 1.49
N PHE A 41 -0.44 -5.11 2.35
CA PHE A 41 -1.48 -6.08 2.74
C PHE A 41 -2.38 -5.58 3.89
N ASP A 42 -2.20 -4.35 4.37
CA ASP A 42 -3.05 -3.80 5.42
C ASP A 42 -4.53 -3.74 4.98
N LEU A 43 -5.41 -4.15 5.89
CA LEU A 43 -6.86 -4.03 5.75
C LEU A 43 -7.37 -2.86 6.60
N PRO A 44 -8.30 -2.03 6.07
CA PRO A 44 -8.98 -1.03 6.87
C PRO A 44 -9.96 -1.71 7.83
N ILE A 45 -10.23 -1.04 8.95
CA ILE A 45 -11.30 -1.45 9.87
C ILE A 45 -12.65 -1.13 9.19
N PRO A 46 -13.57 -2.12 9.05
CA PRO A 46 -14.89 -1.89 8.49
C PRO A 46 -15.68 -0.83 9.27
N ARG A 47 -16.38 0.05 8.55
CA ARG A 47 -17.45 0.87 9.15
C ARG A 47 -18.68 0.03 9.47
N GLU A 48 -19.60 0.59 10.25
CA GLU A 48 -20.86 -0.08 10.63
C GLU A 48 -21.71 -0.50 9.42
N ASP A 49 -21.60 0.21 8.29
CA ASP A 49 -22.33 -0.05 7.04
C ASP A 49 -21.55 -0.90 6.02
N GLU A 50 -20.30 -1.28 6.31
CA GLU A 50 -19.45 -2.08 5.43
C GLU A 50 -19.37 -3.53 5.88
N LYS A 51 -19.34 -4.45 4.92
CA LYS A 51 -19.10 -5.87 5.19
C LYS A 51 -17.60 -6.17 5.11
N PRO A 52 -17.01 -6.90 6.08
CA PRO A 52 -15.61 -7.31 6.01
C PRO A 52 -15.29 -8.10 4.73
N GLU A 53 -16.24 -8.90 4.23
CA GLU A 53 -16.12 -9.61 2.94
C GLU A 53 -15.83 -8.67 1.76
N ASP A 54 -16.59 -7.58 1.63
CA ASP A 54 -16.46 -6.65 0.51
C ASP A 54 -15.14 -5.88 0.60
N ILE A 55 -14.70 -5.56 1.81
CA ILE A 55 -13.39 -4.94 2.07
C ILE A 55 -12.26 -5.89 1.69
N LEU A 56 -12.32 -7.16 2.12
CA LEU A 56 -11.30 -8.15 1.79
C LEU A 56 -11.22 -8.39 0.28
N ARG A 57 -12.38 -8.57 -0.39
CA ARG A 57 -12.44 -8.74 -1.84
C ARG A 57 -11.86 -7.53 -2.57
N SER A 58 -12.27 -6.32 -2.19
CA SER A 58 -11.70 -5.09 -2.76
C SER A 58 -10.19 -5.04 -2.54
N ASN A 59 -9.71 -5.43 -1.35
CA ASN A 59 -8.28 -5.41 -1.07
C ASN A 59 -7.48 -6.40 -1.94
N ILE A 60 -8.01 -7.61 -2.16
CA ILE A 60 -7.40 -8.60 -3.05
C ILE A 60 -7.29 -8.04 -4.47
N ILE A 61 -8.35 -7.43 -5.01
CA ILE A 61 -8.32 -6.80 -6.35
C ILE A 61 -7.23 -5.72 -6.44
N ASN A 62 -7.11 -4.88 -5.41
CA ASN A 62 -6.07 -3.84 -5.37
C ASN A 62 -4.67 -4.46 -5.27
N LEU A 63 -4.50 -5.53 -4.51
CA LEU A 63 -3.23 -6.25 -4.44
C LEU A 63 -2.86 -6.91 -5.77
N VAL A 64 -3.81 -7.48 -6.51
CA VAL A 64 -3.56 -7.98 -7.88
C VAL A 64 -3.07 -6.84 -8.78
N GLY A 65 -3.71 -5.67 -8.73
CA GLY A 65 -3.26 -4.47 -9.46
C GLY A 65 -1.85 -4.01 -9.06
N LEU A 66 -1.56 -4.00 -7.76
CA LEU A 66 -0.21 -3.71 -7.26
C LEU A 66 0.81 -4.73 -7.77
N MET A 67 0.50 -6.03 -7.74
CA MET A 67 1.39 -7.08 -8.24
C MET A 67 1.62 -6.95 -9.75
N ARG A 68 0.60 -6.58 -10.51
CA ARG A 68 0.74 -6.27 -11.95
C ARG A 68 1.72 -5.13 -12.17
N LEU A 69 1.64 -4.06 -11.39
CA LEU A 69 2.59 -2.95 -11.46
C LEU A 69 4.01 -3.38 -11.05
N MET A 70 4.15 -4.10 -9.94
CA MET A 70 5.43 -4.52 -9.36
C MET A 70 6.19 -5.52 -10.24
N LEU A 71 5.46 -6.42 -10.90
CA LEU A 71 6.03 -7.54 -11.65
C LEU A 71 6.16 -7.25 -13.15
N GLY A 72 5.81 -6.04 -13.59
CA GLY A 72 5.92 -5.61 -14.99
C GLY A 72 4.83 -6.21 -15.90
N GLY A 73 3.65 -6.46 -15.34
CA GLY A 73 2.54 -7.14 -16.00
C GLY A 73 2.40 -8.60 -15.56
N LEU A 74 1.20 -9.14 -15.79
CA LEU A 74 0.84 -10.54 -15.56
C LEU A 74 0.16 -11.08 -16.81
N THR A 75 0.46 -12.32 -17.19
CA THR A 75 -0.36 -13.04 -18.17
C THR A 75 -1.73 -13.39 -17.57
N PRO A 76 -2.77 -13.72 -18.37
CA PRO A 76 -4.06 -14.14 -17.82
C PRO A 76 -3.98 -15.33 -16.85
N GLU A 77 -3.03 -16.25 -17.10
CA GLU A 77 -2.78 -17.39 -16.22
C GLU A 77 -2.11 -16.94 -14.90
N GLU A 78 -1.08 -16.10 -14.99
CA GLU A 78 -0.41 -15.56 -13.79
C GLU A 78 -1.35 -14.68 -12.96
N ASP A 79 -2.27 -13.96 -13.61
CA ASP A 79 -3.29 -13.14 -12.95
C ASP A 79 -4.26 -14.01 -12.13
N ALA A 80 -4.75 -15.11 -12.71
CA ALA A 80 -5.60 -16.07 -12.01
C ALA A 80 -4.87 -16.77 -10.84
N ILE A 81 -3.59 -17.11 -11.02
CA ILE A 81 -2.76 -17.67 -9.94
C ILE A 81 -2.58 -16.64 -8.83
N MET A 82 -2.30 -15.37 -9.17
CA MET A 82 -2.07 -14.31 -8.20
C MET A 82 -3.31 -13.99 -7.36
N ASP A 83 -4.49 -13.89 -7.97
CA ASP A 83 -5.75 -13.66 -7.26
C ASP A 83 -6.02 -14.76 -6.21
N ARG A 84 -5.85 -16.02 -6.63
CA ARG A 84 -5.96 -17.18 -5.73
C ARG A 84 -4.89 -17.17 -4.64
N ALA A 85 -3.64 -16.89 -4.98
CA ALA A 85 -2.53 -16.84 -4.04
C ALA A 85 -2.75 -15.78 -2.94
N LEU A 86 -3.23 -14.59 -3.32
CA LEU A 86 -3.56 -13.53 -2.38
C LEU A 86 -4.69 -13.94 -1.44
N THR A 87 -5.74 -14.57 -1.97
CA THR A 87 -6.84 -15.13 -1.16
C THR A 87 -6.34 -16.15 -0.15
N GLU A 88 -5.52 -17.11 -0.60
CA GLU A 88 -4.92 -18.14 0.26
C GLU A 88 -3.94 -17.53 1.29
N THR A 89 -3.27 -16.43 0.95
CA THR A 89 -2.34 -15.71 1.86
C THR A 89 -3.07 -15.10 3.06
N TYR A 90 -4.25 -14.50 2.85
CA TYR A 90 -5.08 -14.03 3.97
C TYR A 90 -5.65 -15.20 4.78
N ALA A 91 -6.12 -16.25 4.10
CA ALA A 91 -6.66 -17.43 4.77
C ALA A 91 -5.62 -18.13 5.67
N ALA A 92 -4.34 -18.17 5.24
CA ALA A 92 -3.23 -18.72 6.02
C ALA A 92 -2.91 -17.92 7.30
N LYS A 93 -3.41 -16.68 7.41
CA LYS A 93 -3.35 -15.83 8.62
C LYS A 93 -4.67 -15.81 9.41
N ASP A 94 -5.58 -16.75 9.12
CA ASP A 94 -6.94 -16.81 9.69
C ASP A 94 -7.79 -15.55 9.39
N ILE A 95 -7.46 -14.83 8.31
CA ILE A 95 -8.21 -13.66 7.86
C ILE A 95 -9.21 -14.11 6.79
N THR A 96 -10.48 -14.03 7.14
CA THR A 96 -11.61 -14.52 6.36
C THR A 96 -12.65 -13.42 6.17
N PRO A 97 -13.64 -13.61 5.29
CA PRO A 97 -14.78 -12.68 5.13
C PRO A 97 -15.58 -12.37 6.41
N SER A 98 -15.44 -13.19 7.46
CA SER A 98 -16.10 -13.00 8.77
C SER A 98 -15.16 -12.55 9.88
N SER A 99 -13.88 -12.32 9.60
CA SER A 99 -12.89 -11.96 10.62
C SER A 99 -13.07 -10.53 11.11
N ASP A 100 -12.75 -10.30 12.39
CA ASP A 100 -12.70 -8.96 12.99
C ASP A 100 -11.36 -8.30 12.68
N PHE A 101 -11.34 -7.42 11.67
CA PHE A 101 -10.11 -6.77 11.18
C PHE A 101 -9.47 -5.80 12.20
N SER A 102 -10.09 -5.53 13.34
CA SER A 102 -9.44 -4.75 14.41
C SER A 102 -8.39 -5.54 15.20
N LYS A 103 -8.36 -6.87 15.06
CA LYS A 103 -7.51 -7.77 15.85
C LYS A 103 -6.59 -8.65 15.01
N ILE A 104 -6.53 -8.41 13.71
CA ILE A 104 -5.72 -9.21 12.79
C ILE A 104 -4.29 -8.70 12.74
N GLU A 105 -3.38 -9.62 12.41
CA GLU A 105 -2.05 -9.27 11.91
C GLU A 105 -2.07 -9.50 10.40
N PRO A 106 -2.00 -8.44 9.56
CA PRO A 106 -2.03 -8.60 8.12
C PRO A 106 -0.83 -9.41 7.61
N PRO A 107 -0.98 -10.16 6.50
CA PRO A 107 0.14 -10.85 5.90
C PRO A 107 1.25 -9.90 5.44
N LEU A 108 2.42 -10.44 5.15
CA LEU A 108 3.52 -9.74 4.50
C LEU A 108 3.82 -10.37 3.13
N MET A 109 4.66 -9.71 2.33
CA MET A 109 5.10 -10.21 1.03
C MET A 109 5.74 -11.60 1.11
N SER A 110 6.43 -11.93 2.21
CA SER A 110 6.99 -13.26 2.44
C SER A 110 5.94 -14.34 2.70
N ASP A 111 4.78 -13.97 3.23
CA ASP A 111 3.67 -14.91 3.36
C ASP A 111 3.10 -15.24 1.97
N LEU A 112 2.95 -14.24 1.09
CA LEU A 112 2.58 -14.46 -0.31
C LEU A 112 3.61 -15.33 -1.05
N GLU A 113 4.91 -15.08 -0.86
CA GLU A 113 5.96 -15.95 -1.41
C GLU A 113 5.76 -17.41 -0.98
N THR A 114 5.49 -17.64 0.32
CA THR A 114 5.30 -18.98 0.88
C THR A 114 4.09 -19.69 0.27
N VAL A 115 2.98 -18.97 0.05
CA VAL A 115 1.81 -19.53 -0.63
C VAL A 115 2.12 -19.88 -2.09
N LEU A 116 2.79 -18.98 -2.82
CA LEU A 116 3.18 -19.23 -4.21
C LEU A 116 4.12 -20.44 -4.36
N GLU A 117 4.97 -20.74 -3.38
CA GLU A 117 5.82 -21.95 -3.37
C GLU A 117 5.00 -23.25 -3.39
N GLY A 118 3.77 -23.24 -2.88
CA GLY A 118 2.86 -24.38 -2.86
C GLY A 118 1.95 -24.52 -4.09
N MET A 119 1.97 -23.54 -5.01
CA MET A 119 1.06 -23.50 -6.16
C MET A 119 1.71 -24.03 -7.44
N GLU A 120 0.97 -24.85 -8.19
CA GLU A 120 1.40 -25.33 -9.50
C GLU A 120 1.41 -24.18 -10.53
N GLY A 121 2.47 -24.11 -11.35
CA GLY A 121 2.62 -23.07 -12.39
C GLY A 121 3.12 -21.71 -11.89
N ALA A 122 3.39 -21.54 -10.59
CA ALA A 122 3.76 -20.26 -10.00
C ALA A 122 5.26 -19.90 -10.09
N ASP A 123 6.10 -20.71 -10.74
CA ASP A 123 7.57 -20.54 -10.78
C ASP A 123 8.02 -19.15 -11.26
N SER A 124 7.35 -18.61 -12.29
CA SER A 124 7.64 -17.28 -12.85
C SER A 124 7.33 -16.17 -11.83
N LEU A 125 6.16 -16.26 -11.19
CA LEU A 125 5.72 -15.32 -10.15
C LEU A 125 6.67 -15.36 -8.96
N LEU A 126 6.99 -16.56 -8.46
CA LEU A 126 7.86 -16.77 -7.30
C LEU A 126 9.23 -16.12 -7.51
N LYS A 127 9.84 -16.32 -8.68
CA LYS A 127 11.13 -15.70 -9.02
C LYS A 127 11.08 -14.18 -8.99
N ARG A 128 10.00 -13.57 -9.47
CA ARG A 128 9.83 -12.11 -9.50
C ARG A 128 9.47 -11.53 -8.13
N VAL A 129 8.57 -12.17 -7.38
CA VAL A 129 8.15 -11.77 -6.02
C VAL A 129 9.32 -11.80 -5.04
N ARG A 130 10.25 -12.76 -5.18
CA ARG A 130 11.42 -12.88 -4.30
C ARG A 130 12.26 -11.60 -4.16
N LYS A 131 12.28 -10.75 -5.20
CA LYS A 131 12.98 -9.44 -5.13
C LYS A 131 12.40 -8.52 -4.05
N PHE A 132 11.11 -8.67 -3.76
CA PHE A 132 10.32 -7.84 -2.83
C PHE A 132 10.09 -8.50 -1.47
N SER A 133 10.27 -9.81 -1.32
CA SER A 133 10.11 -10.50 -0.04
C SER A 133 11.45 -10.72 0.70
N LYS A 134 12.49 -11.14 -0.03
CA LYS A 134 13.82 -11.48 0.51
C LYS A 134 14.98 -10.77 -0.18
N GLY A 135 14.73 -10.17 -1.34
CA GLY A 135 15.72 -9.48 -2.15
C GLY A 135 15.97 -8.03 -1.72
N THR A 136 16.62 -7.27 -2.61
CA THR A 136 17.05 -5.88 -2.36
C THR A 136 15.92 -4.93 -1.96
N TYR A 137 14.68 -5.23 -2.36
CA TYR A 137 13.54 -4.36 -2.08
C TYR A 137 12.76 -4.78 -0.83
N ALA A 138 13.11 -5.91 -0.21
CA ALA A 138 12.38 -6.48 0.92
C ALA A 138 12.19 -5.53 2.10
N ASN A 139 13.19 -4.70 2.39
CA ASN A 139 13.11 -3.79 3.52
C ASN A 139 11.94 -2.80 3.41
N PHE A 140 11.51 -2.43 2.21
CA PHE A 140 10.33 -1.56 2.04
C PHE A 140 9.03 -2.34 1.93
N PHE A 141 9.01 -3.45 1.17
CA PHE A 141 7.77 -4.16 0.81
C PHE A 141 7.38 -5.30 1.75
N ASN A 142 8.26 -5.73 2.65
CA ASN A 142 8.07 -6.89 3.51
C ASN A 142 8.20 -6.52 5.00
N GLN A 143 7.55 -5.43 5.41
CA GLN A 143 7.55 -4.95 6.79
C GLN A 143 6.14 -4.57 7.24
N PRO A 144 5.79 -4.75 8.52
CA PRO A 144 4.56 -4.22 9.08
C PRO A 144 4.50 -2.70 8.96
N SER A 145 3.30 -2.15 8.78
CA SER A 145 3.08 -0.70 8.83
C SER A 145 3.47 -0.14 10.19
N ASN A 146 4.25 0.93 10.21
CA ASN A 146 4.63 1.62 11.45
C ASN A 146 4.40 3.15 11.40
N VAL A 147 3.86 3.65 10.30
CA VAL A 147 3.49 5.05 10.15
C VAL A 147 2.11 5.33 10.76
N LYS A 148 1.90 6.53 11.30
CA LYS A 148 0.63 6.96 11.88
C LYS A 148 0.20 8.32 11.34
N MET A 149 -1.09 8.49 11.10
CA MET A 149 -1.67 9.70 10.49
C MET A 149 -2.42 10.58 11.51
N ASP A 150 -1.92 10.60 12.74
CA ASP A 150 -2.60 11.23 13.87
C ASP A 150 -2.42 12.76 13.88
N ASN A 151 -1.33 13.24 13.27
CA ASN A 151 -1.01 14.66 13.18
C ASN A 151 -1.86 15.39 12.12
N ASN A 152 -2.06 16.70 12.33
CA ASN A 152 -2.86 17.52 11.42
C ASN A 152 -2.15 17.82 10.09
N LEU A 153 -0.83 17.65 10.01
CA LEU A 153 -0.06 17.66 8.77
C LEU A 153 0.76 16.37 8.73
N VAL A 154 0.60 15.60 7.65
CA VAL A 154 1.36 14.37 7.40
C VAL A 154 1.93 14.46 5.99
N VAL A 155 3.25 14.31 5.87
CA VAL A 155 3.97 14.35 4.59
C VAL A 155 4.64 13.00 4.37
N PHE A 156 4.42 12.41 3.20
CA PHE A 156 5.11 11.21 2.73
C PHE A 156 6.12 11.61 1.67
N GLY A 157 7.40 11.59 2.03
CA GLY A 157 8.48 11.95 1.13
C GLY A 157 9.03 10.76 0.37
N ILE A 158 8.98 10.77 -0.97
CA ILE A 158 9.43 9.64 -1.82
C ILE A 158 10.68 9.96 -2.66
N ARG A 159 11.32 11.11 -2.43
CA ARG A 159 12.49 11.57 -3.21
C ARG A 159 13.60 10.52 -3.31
N ASP A 160 13.90 9.90 -2.18
CA ASP A 160 15.01 8.94 -2.04
C ASP A 160 14.61 7.51 -2.45
N MET A 161 13.42 7.33 -3.04
CA MET A 161 13.01 6.09 -3.68
C MET A 161 13.61 5.99 -5.09
N GLU A 162 14.08 4.80 -5.48
CA GLU A 162 14.55 4.53 -6.84
C GLU A 162 13.48 4.92 -7.87
N GLU A 163 13.87 5.55 -8.99
CA GLU A 163 12.94 6.10 -9.98
C GLU A 163 11.90 5.07 -10.45
N GLY A 164 12.35 3.83 -10.73
CA GLY A 164 11.46 2.74 -11.15
C GLY A 164 10.51 2.23 -10.05
N LEU A 165 10.79 2.52 -8.78
CA LEU A 165 9.96 2.13 -7.64
C LEU A 165 9.01 3.23 -7.18
N ARG A 166 9.22 4.49 -7.58
CA ARG A 166 8.35 5.61 -7.20
C ARG A 166 6.87 5.35 -7.50
N PRO A 167 6.46 4.88 -8.69
CA PRO A 167 5.05 4.59 -8.95
C PRO A 167 4.46 3.54 -8.00
N ILE A 168 5.25 2.52 -7.65
CA ILE A 168 4.83 1.46 -6.73
C ILE A 168 4.70 2.02 -5.30
N ALA A 169 5.68 2.80 -4.85
CA ALA A 169 5.64 3.44 -3.54
C ALA A 169 4.44 4.39 -3.42
N MET A 170 4.17 5.19 -4.46
CA MET A 170 3.00 6.06 -4.50
C MET A 170 1.70 5.27 -4.42
N TYR A 171 1.58 4.16 -5.17
CA TYR A 171 0.42 3.28 -5.11
C TYR A 171 0.14 2.81 -3.67
N ILE A 172 1.17 2.31 -2.99
CA ILE A 172 1.08 1.81 -1.61
C ILE A 172 0.69 2.94 -0.64
N ILE A 173 1.35 4.10 -0.73
CA ILE A 173 1.07 5.26 0.12
C ILE A 173 -0.38 5.73 -0.08
N MET A 174 -0.82 5.87 -1.32
CA MET A 174 -2.18 6.30 -1.63
C MET A 174 -3.21 5.31 -1.11
N ARG A 175 -2.98 4.01 -1.28
CA ARG A 175 -3.87 2.98 -0.76
C ARG A 175 -3.95 3.03 0.76
N TYR A 176 -2.81 3.19 1.43
CA TYR A 176 -2.76 3.35 2.88
C TYR A 176 -3.54 4.58 3.35
N ILE A 177 -3.34 5.72 2.68
CA ILE A 177 -4.09 6.95 2.95
C ILE A 177 -5.59 6.72 2.75
N TRP A 178 -6.00 6.11 1.63
CA TRP A 178 -7.39 5.82 1.35
C TRP A 178 -8.04 4.94 2.41
N ASN A 179 -7.35 3.87 2.83
CA ASN A 179 -7.80 2.98 3.91
C ASN A 179 -7.98 3.74 5.24
N LYS A 180 -7.07 4.67 5.57
CA LYS A 180 -7.18 5.51 6.78
C LYS A 180 -8.23 6.61 6.70
N ILE A 181 -8.44 7.20 5.52
CA ILE A 181 -9.48 8.22 5.32
C ILE A 181 -10.85 7.57 5.41
N ARG A 182 -10.99 6.35 4.89
CA ARG A 182 -12.23 5.59 5.01
C ARG A 182 -12.51 5.15 6.44
N SER A 183 -11.55 4.89 7.32
CA SER A 183 -11.91 4.52 8.70
C SER A 183 -12.49 5.67 9.53
N GLU A 184 -12.25 6.94 9.17
CA GLU A 184 -12.58 8.09 10.02
C GLU A 184 -13.16 9.30 9.24
N LEU A 185 -14.39 9.68 9.57
CA LEU A 185 -15.03 10.89 9.02
C LEU A 185 -14.40 12.16 9.61
N LYS A 186 -13.45 12.75 8.87
CA LYS A 186 -12.81 14.04 9.19
C LYS A 186 -12.63 14.86 7.92
N LYS A 187 -12.63 16.19 8.04
CA LYS A 187 -12.25 17.08 6.92
C LYS A 187 -10.77 16.92 6.64
N ARG A 188 -10.42 16.60 5.39
CA ARG A 188 -9.04 16.37 4.96
C ARG A 188 -8.76 17.06 3.63
N ILE A 189 -7.54 17.56 3.47
CA ILE A 189 -6.98 17.98 2.18
C ILE A 189 -5.90 16.95 1.83
N PHE A 190 -6.04 16.33 0.66
CA PHE A 190 -5.03 15.43 0.13
C PHE A 190 -4.34 16.11 -1.05
N VAL A 191 -3.03 16.30 -0.95
CA VAL A 191 -2.18 16.90 -1.97
C VAL A 191 -1.28 15.81 -2.52
N VAL A 192 -1.35 15.58 -3.82
CA VAL A 192 -0.41 14.72 -4.54
C VAL A 192 0.43 15.64 -5.40
N ASP A 193 1.64 15.91 -4.97
CA ASP A 193 2.58 16.67 -5.78
C ASP A 193 3.09 15.80 -6.93
N GLU A 194 3.33 16.43 -8.08
CA GLU A 194 3.69 15.75 -9.34
C GLU A 194 2.79 14.56 -9.71
N ALA A 195 1.47 14.72 -9.57
CA ALA A 195 0.48 13.68 -9.84
C ALA A 195 0.59 13.04 -11.25
N TRP A 196 1.28 13.69 -12.19
CA TRP A 196 1.60 13.12 -13.51
C TRP A 196 2.39 11.81 -13.46
N TRP A 197 3.14 11.53 -12.38
CA TRP A 197 3.84 10.26 -12.24
C TRP A 197 2.87 9.08 -12.18
N LEU A 198 1.70 9.27 -11.57
CA LEU A 198 0.63 8.27 -11.47
C LEU A 198 -0.10 8.10 -12.80
N MET A 199 -0.24 9.19 -13.57
CA MET A 199 -0.92 9.17 -14.86
C MET A 199 -0.15 8.41 -15.95
N LYS A 200 1.07 7.93 -15.68
CA LYS A 200 1.88 7.15 -16.63
C LYS A 200 1.38 5.72 -16.83
N SER A 201 0.61 5.15 -15.89
CA SER A 201 -0.01 3.84 -16.04
C SER A 201 -1.53 3.94 -15.93
N GLU A 202 -2.24 3.05 -16.62
CA GLU A 202 -3.71 2.98 -16.55
C GLU A 202 -4.19 2.68 -15.12
N ASP A 203 -3.52 1.75 -14.44
CA ASP A 203 -3.77 1.44 -13.04
C ASP A 203 -3.53 2.68 -12.16
N GLY A 204 -2.40 3.39 -12.30
CA GLY A 204 -2.10 4.58 -11.51
C GLY A 204 -3.04 5.76 -11.79
N ALA A 205 -3.48 5.92 -13.04
CA ALA A 205 -4.45 6.94 -13.44
C ALA A 205 -5.85 6.64 -12.89
N SER A 206 -6.27 5.37 -12.87
CA SER A 206 -7.57 4.96 -12.35
C SER A 206 -7.77 5.38 -10.88
N PHE A 207 -6.71 5.40 -10.08
CA PHE A 207 -6.74 5.87 -8.69
C PHE A 207 -7.08 7.36 -8.53
N LEU A 208 -6.74 8.21 -9.49
CA LEU A 208 -7.06 9.64 -9.47
C LEU A 208 -8.43 9.94 -10.08
N PHE A 209 -8.98 8.99 -10.85
CA PHE A 209 -10.23 9.17 -11.59
C PHE A 209 -11.49 9.02 -10.72
N GLY A 210 -11.41 8.24 -9.64
CA GLY A 210 -12.49 8.06 -8.66
C GLY A 210 -13.46 6.92 -9.00
#